data_AF-A0A2S9FBN0-F1
#
_entry.id   AF-A0A2S9FBN0-F1
#
_cell.length_a   1.000
_cell.length_b   1.000
_cell.length_c   1.000
_cell.angle_alpha   90.00
_cell.angle_beta   90.00
_cell.angle_gamma   90.00
#
_symmetry.space_group_name_H-M   'P 1'
#
loop_
_entity.id
_entity.type
_entity.pdbx_description
1 polymer ?
#
loop_
_entity_poly.entity_id
_entity_poly.type
_entity_poly.pdbx_seq_one_letter_code
_entity_poly.pdbx_strand_id
1 'polypeptide(L)'
;MCAVLAAPACTRTSDGVPLAGDDTGRSAQPTTEETPYPGVVPTPAPAGAPCAPATLPPVRVVAKVNDPAAPTATIGVPDGWSMSSGDGDVEGAHVEGPDGMEAVVVIQPAVPDPETAFREWVDFLTEGATVSTVSTLPGELCGYSGQELMGNLADDTQSVEYRDRVVHVGTAGQSYLIVVHAEAPAGTPGFEQAATLLTGDFEIGLP
;
A
#
# COMPACT_ATOMS: atom_id res chain seq x y z
N MET A 1 7.52 -71.81 18.70
CA MET A 1 8.61 -71.99 19.70
C MET A 1 9.13 -70.61 20.06
N CYS A 2 9.11 -70.30 21.37
CA CYS A 2 9.89 -69.33 22.17
C CYS A 2 10.40 -68.01 21.55
N ALA A 3 10.52 -66.87 22.23
CA ALA A 3 10.07 -66.28 23.48
C ALA A 3 10.93 -65.00 23.64
N VAL A 4 10.28 -63.87 23.97
CA VAL A 4 10.74 -62.80 24.88
C VAL A 4 12.02 -62.01 24.53
N LEU A 5 11.96 -60.68 24.62
CA LEU A 5 12.76 -59.88 25.57
C LEU A 5 12.32 -58.40 25.57
N ALA A 6 11.79 -57.98 26.72
CA ALA A 6 11.54 -56.62 27.13
C ALA A 6 12.76 -56.08 27.90
N ALA A 7 13.04 -54.76 27.77
CA ALA A 7 13.63 -53.85 28.78
C ALA A 7 14.19 -52.58 28.08
N PRO A 8 14.48 -51.46 28.78
CA PRO A 8 13.96 -50.96 30.05
C PRO A 8 13.41 -49.51 29.96
N ALA A 9 12.64 -49.13 30.98
CA ALA A 9 12.30 -47.75 31.28
C ALA A 9 13.56 -46.93 31.63
N CYS A 10 13.73 -45.75 31.00
CA CYS A 10 14.55 -44.69 31.56
C CYS A 10 13.68 -43.82 32.46
N THR A 11 13.73 -44.07 33.76
CA THR A 11 13.36 -43.10 34.77
C THR A 11 14.45 -42.03 34.83
N ARG A 12 14.09 -40.77 34.57
CA ARG A 12 14.88 -39.64 35.05
C ARG A 12 14.01 -38.84 36.02
N THR A 13 14.11 -39.23 37.28
CA THR A 13 13.75 -38.37 38.41
C THR A 13 14.65 -37.15 38.36
N SER A 14 14.05 -35.96 38.29
CA SER A 14 14.69 -34.73 38.72
C SER A 14 13.74 -34.08 39.70
N ASP A 15 14.21 -34.00 40.93
CA ASP A 15 13.55 -33.40 42.08
C ASP A 15 13.32 -31.90 41.82
N GLY A 16 12.06 -31.57 41.52
CA GLY A 16 11.54 -30.21 41.59
C GLY A 16 10.52 -30.16 42.73
N VAL A 17 10.84 -29.39 43.77
CA VAL A 17 9.97 -29.17 44.94
C VAL A 17 8.66 -28.51 44.48
N PRO A 18 7.46 -29.05 44.79
CA PRO A 18 6.22 -28.33 44.51
C PRO A 18 6.06 -27.20 45.54
N LEU A 19 6.18 -25.96 45.08
CA LEU A 19 5.62 -24.82 45.80
C LEU A 19 4.11 -24.81 45.52
N ALA A 20 3.30 -25.00 46.56
CA ALA A 20 1.87 -24.74 46.49
C ALA A 20 1.67 -23.22 46.37
N GLY A 21 1.45 -22.76 45.14
CA GLY A 21 0.93 -21.43 44.84
C GLY A 21 -0.44 -21.59 44.18
N ASP A 22 -1.48 -21.05 44.80
CA ASP A 22 -2.81 -20.87 44.21
C ASP A 22 -2.69 -19.92 43.02
N ASP A 23 -2.41 -20.46 41.83
CA ASP A 23 -2.49 -19.71 40.58
C ASP A 23 -3.71 -20.19 39.79
N THR A 24 -4.72 -19.34 39.80
CA THR A 24 -5.83 -19.36 38.83
C THR A 24 -5.24 -19.48 37.43
N GLY A 25 -5.39 -20.67 36.83
CA GLY A 25 -4.97 -20.95 35.46
C GLY A 25 -5.71 -20.04 34.47
N ARG A 26 -5.16 -18.85 34.23
CA ARG A 26 -5.37 -18.13 32.99
C ARG A 26 -4.34 -18.67 32.02
N SER A 27 -4.80 -19.55 31.13
CA SER A 27 -4.04 -19.91 29.95
C SER A 27 -3.64 -18.61 29.25
N ALA A 28 -2.36 -18.23 29.36
CA ALA A 28 -1.80 -17.17 28.54
C ALA A 28 -1.73 -17.74 27.12
N GLN A 29 -2.81 -17.50 26.37
CA GLN A 29 -2.85 -17.74 24.95
C GLN A 29 -1.68 -16.95 24.35
N PRO A 30 -0.81 -17.56 23.53
CA PRO A 30 0.21 -16.81 22.82
C PRO A 30 -0.54 -15.79 21.97
N THR A 31 -0.38 -14.51 22.27
CA THR A 31 -0.74 -13.45 21.34
C THR A 31 0.16 -13.68 20.15
N THR A 32 -0.41 -14.20 19.05
CA THR A 32 0.16 -14.01 17.73
C THR A 32 0.39 -12.51 17.62
N GLU A 33 1.64 -12.05 17.69
CA GLU A 33 1.97 -10.71 17.21
C GLU A 33 1.63 -10.75 15.72
N GLU A 34 0.44 -10.23 15.38
CA GLU A 34 0.10 -9.92 13.99
C GLU A 34 1.17 -8.94 13.54
N THR A 35 2.08 -9.39 12.68
CA THR A 35 2.98 -8.50 11.97
C THR A 35 2.10 -7.50 11.22
N PRO A 36 2.16 -6.19 11.53
CA PRO A 36 1.29 -5.22 10.89
C PRO A 36 1.49 -5.27 9.38
N TYR A 37 0.39 -5.30 8.61
CA TYR A 37 0.47 -5.19 7.16
C TYR A 37 1.13 -3.84 6.80
N PRO A 38 2.08 -3.80 5.85
CA PRO A 38 2.82 -2.58 5.56
C PRO A 38 1.90 -1.40 5.24
N GLY A 39 2.15 -0.24 5.85
CA GLY A 39 1.43 0.98 5.50
C GLY A 39 0.01 1.13 6.05
N VAL A 40 -0.50 0.14 6.80
CA VAL A 40 -1.78 0.25 7.49
C VAL A 40 -1.58 0.96 8.82
N VAL A 41 -2.26 2.10 9.01
CA VAL A 41 -2.32 2.83 10.28
C VAL A 41 -3.76 2.80 10.81
N PRO A 42 -3.96 2.86 12.14
CA PRO A 42 -5.29 2.99 12.71
C PRO A 42 -5.99 4.24 12.16
N THR A 43 -7.13 4.06 11.50
CA THR A 43 -7.90 5.18 10.95
C THR A 43 -8.34 6.12 12.07
N PRO A 44 -7.93 7.40 12.07
CA PRO A 44 -8.41 8.34 13.06
C PRO A 44 -9.91 8.62 12.84
N ALA A 45 -10.68 8.65 13.94
CA ALA A 45 -12.07 9.08 13.91
C ALA A 45 -12.20 10.56 14.32
N PRO A 46 -13.04 11.38 13.64
CA PRO A 46 -13.89 11.06 12.48
C PRO A 46 -13.14 11.20 11.15
N ALA A 47 -13.82 10.90 10.02
CA ALA A 47 -13.30 10.99 8.64
C ALA A 47 -12.33 12.18 8.47
N GLY A 48 -11.16 11.86 7.92
CA GLY A 48 -9.89 12.52 8.21
C GLY A 48 -9.86 14.02 7.97
N ALA A 49 -8.84 14.69 8.50
CA ALA A 49 -8.57 16.08 8.15
C ALA A 49 -8.04 16.15 6.70
N PRO A 50 -8.24 17.26 5.97
CA PRO A 50 -7.52 17.47 4.73
C PRO A 50 -6.01 17.34 4.98
N CYS A 51 -5.31 16.64 4.09
CA CYS A 51 -3.86 16.51 4.14
C CYS A 51 -3.25 17.66 3.36
N ALA A 52 -2.38 18.45 3.99
CA ALA A 52 -1.58 19.46 3.32
C ALA A 52 -0.12 19.26 3.74
N PRO A 53 0.71 18.61 2.91
CA PRO A 53 2.13 18.47 3.18
C PRO A 53 2.78 19.84 3.42
N ALA A 54 3.77 19.90 4.31
CA ALA A 54 4.43 21.15 4.68
C ALA A 54 5.14 21.84 3.51
N THR A 55 5.45 21.08 2.45
CA THR A 55 6.06 21.59 1.22
C THR A 55 5.45 20.83 0.06
N LEU A 56 4.91 21.56 -0.92
CA LEU A 56 4.42 21.02 -2.18
C LEU A 56 5.30 21.53 -3.33
N PRO A 57 5.55 20.71 -4.35
CA PRO A 57 6.22 21.15 -5.57
C PRO A 57 5.48 22.33 -6.24
N PRO A 58 6.22 23.25 -6.89
CA PRO A 58 5.63 24.44 -7.50
C PRO A 58 4.71 24.11 -8.67
N VAL A 59 5.11 23.14 -9.50
CA VAL A 59 4.31 22.60 -10.60
C VAL A 59 3.50 21.41 -10.07
N ARG A 60 2.19 21.46 -10.28
CA ARG A 60 1.24 20.50 -9.72
C ARG A 60 -0.01 20.39 -10.57
N VAL A 61 -0.64 19.21 -10.50
CA VAL A 61 -1.95 18.95 -11.08
C VAL A 61 -2.92 18.54 -9.98
N VAL A 62 -4.16 18.99 -10.09
CA VAL A 62 -5.25 18.55 -9.21
C VAL A 62 -5.94 17.39 -9.90
N ALA A 63 -5.90 16.22 -9.28
CA ALA A 63 -6.63 15.05 -9.69
C ALA A 63 -8.04 15.04 -9.07
N LYS A 64 -9.04 14.74 -9.90
CA LYS A 64 -10.46 14.71 -9.53
C LYS A 64 -11.25 13.80 -10.45
N VAL A 65 -12.35 13.24 -9.95
CA VAL A 65 -13.27 12.38 -10.70
C VAL A 65 -14.70 12.89 -10.62
N ASN A 66 -15.60 12.35 -11.44
CA ASN A 66 -17.02 12.70 -11.49
C ASN A 66 -17.85 12.12 -10.33
N ASP A 67 -17.26 12.00 -9.15
CA ASP A 67 -17.95 11.61 -7.93
C ASP A 67 -17.85 12.76 -6.92
N PRO A 68 -18.95 13.43 -6.58
CA PRO A 68 -18.94 14.57 -5.65
C PRO A 68 -18.56 14.19 -4.22
N ALA A 69 -18.52 12.91 -3.88
CA ALA A 69 -18.10 12.43 -2.56
C ALA A 69 -16.66 11.89 -2.55
N ALA A 70 -15.96 11.93 -3.70
CA ALA A 70 -14.57 11.56 -3.82
C ALA A 70 -13.64 12.66 -3.30
N PRO A 71 -12.49 12.29 -2.71
CA PRO A 71 -11.44 13.25 -2.41
C PRO A 71 -10.79 13.76 -3.71
N THR A 72 -10.06 14.86 -3.61
CA THR A 72 -9.13 15.32 -4.65
C THR A 72 -7.70 15.08 -4.22
N ALA A 73 -6.79 14.85 -5.16
CA ALA A 73 -5.35 14.75 -4.88
C ALA A 73 -4.57 15.83 -5.63
N THR A 74 -3.71 16.61 -4.96
CA THR A 74 -2.82 17.57 -5.65
C THR A 74 -1.39 17.06 -5.63
N ILE A 75 -0.94 16.52 -6.75
CA ILE A 75 0.37 15.87 -6.88
C ILE A 75 1.41 16.80 -7.53
N GLY A 76 2.69 16.57 -7.24
CA GLY A 76 3.79 17.25 -7.92
C GLY A 76 3.96 16.75 -9.35
N VAL A 77 4.38 17.64 -10.25
CA VAL A 77 4.68 17.29 -11.65
C VAL A 77 6.11 17.75 -11.97
N PRO A 78 6.95 16.93 -12.62
CA PRO A 78 8.29 17.35 -13.03
C PRO A 78 8.24 18.54 -14.00
N ASP A 79 9.25 19.41 -13.93
CA ASP A 79 9.31 20.59 -14.79
C ASP A 79 9.32 20.22 -16.28
N GLY A 80 8.46 20.88 -17.06
CA GLY A 80 8.38 20.70 -18.52
C GLY A 80 7.53 19.53 -19.00
N TRP A 81 6.92 18.76 -18.09
CA TRP A 81 5.97 17.69 -18.43
C TRP A 81 4.58 18.25 -18.75
N SER A 82 3.84 17.55 -19.61
CA SER A 82 2.42 17.84 -19.83
C SER A 82 1.56 17.25 -18.72
N MET A 83 0.47 17.92 -18.38
CA MET A 83 -0.45 17.46 -17.34
C MET A 83 -1.88 17.86 -17.68
N SER A 84 -2.83 16.99 -17.34
CA SER A 84 -4.25 17.23 -17.44
C SER A 84 -4.98 16.71 -16.21
N SER A 85 -6.03 17.42 -15.81
CA SER A 85 -6.93 16.98 -14.74
C SER A 85 -8.02 16.12 -15.37
N GLY A 86 -8.39 15.06 -14.67
CA GLY A 86 -9.47 14.16 -15.05
C GLY A 86 -10.84 14.82 -14.93
N ASP A 87 -11.75 14.31 -15.74
CA ASP A 87 -13.18 14.58 -15.74
C ASP A 87 -13.98 13.29 -16.01
N GLY A 88 -13.37 12.13 -15.72
CA GLY A 88 -13.93 10.81 -15.91
C GLY A 88 -14.36 10.13 -14.59
N ASP A 89 -14.64 8.83 -14.67
CA ASP A 89 -15.16 8.06 -13.54
C ASP A 89 -14.07 7.68 -12.52
N VAL A 90 -12.88 7.30 -12.98
CA VAL A 90 -11.78 6.82 -12.10
C VAL A 90 -10.44 7.49 -12.37
N GLU A 91 -10.17 7.92 -13.60
CA GLU A 91 -8.94 8.63 -13.94
C GLU A 91 -9.05 10.08 -13.46
N GLY A 92 -8.29 10.39 -12.42
CA GLY A 92 -8.28 11.67 -11.74
C GLY A 92 -7.36 12.69 -12.39
N ALA A 93 -6.22 12.27 -12.96
CA ALA A 93 -5.30 13.11 -13.71
C ALA A 93 -4.34 12.26 -14.55
N HIS A 94 -3.76 12.87 -15.58
CA HIS A 94 -2.76 12.26 -16.46
C HIS A 94 -1.58 13.20 -16.65
N VAL A 95 -0.36 12.67 -16.58
CA VAL A 95 0.90 13.40 -16.63
C VAL A 95 1.86 12.68 -17.59
N GLU A 96 2.35 13.38 -18.61
CA GLU A 96 3.17 12.80 -19.67
C GLU A 96 4.57 13.42 -19.67
N GLY A 97 5.58 12.56 -19.74
CA GLY A 97 6.98 12.92 -19.75
C GLY A 97 7.71 12.49 -21.03
N PRO A 98 9.02 12.75 -21.09
CA PRO A 98 9.86 12.25 -22.17
C PRO A 98 10.02 10.72 -22.11
N ASP A 99 10.48 10.14 -23.22
CA ASP A 99 10.94 8.74 -23.31
C ASP A 99 9.91 7.68 -22.88
N GLY A 100 8.61 8.01 -22.99
CA GLY A 100 7.53 7.12 -22.61
C GLY A 100 7.29 7.04 -21.10
N MET A 101 7.85 7.96 -20.31
CA MET A 101 7.46 8.10 -18.91
C MET A 101 6.08 8.74 -18.81
N GLU A 102 5.25 8.19 -17.94
CA GLU A 102 3.93 8.75 -17.64
C GLU A 102 3.55 8.53 -16.18
N ALA A 103 2.54 9.27 -15.73
CA ALA A 103 1.85 8.96 -14.50
C ALA A 103 0.35 9.21 -14.62
N VAL A 104 -0.41 8.28 -14.04
CA VAL A 104 -1.86 8.35 -13.93
C VAL A 104 -2.23 8.43 -12.47
N VAL A 105 -3.11 9.37 -12.13
CA VAL A 105 -3.74 9.39 -10.81
C VAL A 105 -5.11 8.74 -10.92
N VAL A 106 -5.33 7.65 -10.19
CA VAL A 106 -6.61 6.95 -10.09
C VAL A 106 -7.26 7.31 -8.76
N ILE A 107 -8.55 7.65 -8.79
CA ILE A 107 -9.38 7.87 -7.61
C ILE A 107 -10.62 7.01 -7.75
N GLN A 108 -10.74 5.97 -6.93
CA GLN A 108 -11.84 5.00 -7.05
C GLN A 108 -12.40 4.59 -5.69
N PRO A 109 -13.69 4.21 -5.61
CA PRO A 109 -14.25 3.63 -4.40
C PRO A 109 -13.45 2.41 -3.92
N ALA A 110 -13.32 2.26 -2.62
CA ALA A 110 -12.59 1.18 -1.98
C ALA A 110 -13.40 0.54 -0.85
N VAL A 111 -13.05 -0.70 -0.50
CA VAL A 111 -13.55 -1.32 0.73
C VAL A 111 -13.07 -0.53 1.96
N PRO A 112 -13.84 -0.50 3.07
CA PRO A 112 -13.47 0.29 4.25
C PRO A 112 -12.17 -0.16 4.94
N ASP A 113 -11.78 -1.42 4.75
CA ASP A 113 -10.58 -2.01 5.33
C ASP A 113 -9.34 -1.69 4.44
N PRO A 114 -8.37 -0.89 4.92
CA PRO A 114 -7.23 -0.48 4.10
C PRO A 114 -6.35 -1.66 3.65
N GLU A 115 -6.17 -2.66 4.51
CA GLU A 115 -5.37 -3.84 4.15
C GLU A 115 -5.98 -4.58 2.95
N THR A 116 -7.28 -4.84 3.00
CA THR A 116 -8.00 -5.50 1.91
C THR A 116 -7.94 -4.66 0.64
N ALA A 117 -8.14 -3.34 0.74
CA ALA A 117 -8.04 -2.44 -0.41
C ALA A 117 -6.64 -2.45 -1.05
N PHE A 118 -5.57 -2.49 -0.25
CA PHE A 118 -4.20 -2.57 -0.76
C PHE A 118 -3.91 -3.92 -1.44
N ARG A 119 -4.40 -5.03 -0.89
CA ARG A 119 -4.27 -6.35 -1.53
C ARG A 119 -4.99 -6.39 -2.88
N GLU A 120 -6.21 -5.87 -2.94
CA GLU A 120 -6.98 -5.77 -4.19
C GLU A 120 -6.25 -4.91 -5.23
N TRP A 121 -5.59 -3.83 -4.82
CA TRP A 121 -4.78 -3.01 -5.74
C TRP A 121 -3.56 -3.75 -6.27
N VAL A 122 -2.80 -4.46 -5.42
CA VAL A 122 -1.64 -5.25 -5.87
C VAL A 122 -2.06 -6.38 -6.82
N ASP A 123 -3.18 -7.03 -6.54
CA ASP A 123 -3.74 -8.06 -7.42
C ASP A 123 -4.11 -7.47 -8.79
N PHE A 124 -4.76 -6.29 -8.82
CA PHE A 124 -5.08 -5.57 -10.05
C PHE A 124 -3.81 -5.14 -10.81
N LEU A 125 -2.83 -4.54 -10.13
CA LEU A 125 -1.58 -4.06 -10.72
C LEU A 125 -0.79 -5.17 -11.42
N THR A 126 -0.86 -6.39 -10.90
CA THR A 126 -0.15 -7.55 -11.47
C THR A 126 -0.99 -8.38 -12.42
N GLU A 127 -2.26 -8.01 -12.61
CA GLU A 127 -3.17 -8.72 -13.50
C GLU A 127 -2.65 -8.66 -14.94
N GLY A 128 -2.51 -9.84 -15.57
CA GLY A 128 -2.06 -9.95 -16.96
C GLY A 128 -0.54 -9.94 -17.16
N ALA A 129 0.26 -9.61 -16.14
CA ALA A 129 1.71 -9.71 -16.22
C ALA A 129 2.18 -11.18 -16.19
N THR A 130 3.01 -11.58 -17.15
CA THR A 130 3.67 -12.89 -17.13
C THR A 130 4.80 -12.92 -16.10
N VAL A 131 5.47 -11.79 -15.90
CA VAL A 131 6.52 -11.58 -14.90
C VAL A 131 6.22 -10.30 -14.14
N SER A 132 6.16 -10.39 -12.82
CA SER A 132 5.95 -9.24 -11.93
C SER A 132 6.93 -9.27 -10.77
N THR A 133 7.51 -8.12 -10.45
CA THR A 133 8.17 -7.88 -9.16
C THR A 133 7.42 -6.76 -8.44
N VAL A 134 7.08 -6.99 -7.17
CA VAL A 134 6.44 -5.98 -6.32
C VAL A 134 7.24 -5.87 -5.04
N SER A 135 7.78 -4.70 -4.76
CA SER A 135 8.32 -4.32 -3.47
C SER A 135 7.33 -3.37 -2.80
N THR A 136 6.94 -3.67 -1.56
CA THR A 136 5.97 -2.88 -0.80
C THR A 136 6.68 -2.22 0.38
N LEU A 137 6.53 -0.90 0.49
CA LEU A 137 7.00 -0.11 1.61
C LEU A 137 5.82 0.60 2.29
N PRO A 138 5.87 0.81 3.61
CA PRO A 138 4.93 1.71 4.28
C PRO A 138 5.03 3.13 3.70
N GLY A 139 3.88 3.77 3.50
CA GLY A 139 3.79 5.10 2.90
C GLY A 139 2.63 5.90 3.49
N GLU A 140 2.55 5.98 4.83
CA GLU A 140 1.57 6.84 5.50
C GLU A 140 1.62 8.27 4.93
N LEU A 141 0.46 8.86 4.72
CA LEU A 141 0.33 10.25 4.28
C LEU A 141 -0.62 10.98 5.22
N CYS A 142 -0.11 11.93 6.02
CA CYS A 142 -0.94 12.73 6.93
C CYS A 142 -1.88 11.92 7.86
N GLY A 143 -1.44 10.76 8.37
CA GLY A 143 -2.27 9.87 9.19
C GLY A 143 -3.25 8.99 8.41
N TYR A 144 -3.27 9.06 7.07
CA TYR A 144 -3.95 8.07 6.23
C TYR A 144 -3.08 6.84 6.03
N SER A 145 -3.72 5.66 6.01
CA SER A 145 -3.05 4.43 5.60
C SER A 145 -2.56 4.59 4.16
N GLY A 146 -1.33 4.20 3.90
CA GLY A 146 -0.76 4.28 2.56
C GLY A 146 0.47 3.42 2.38
N GLN A 147 0.76 3.10 1.12
CA GLN A 147 1.88 2.28 0.69
C GLN A 147 2.62 2.94 -0.47
N GLU A 148 3.90 2.60 -0.56
CA GLU A 148 4.65 2.76 -1.80
C GLU A 148 4.91 1.38 -2.39
N LEU A 149 4.60 1.23 -3.68
CA LEU A 149 4.92 0.03 -4.45
C LEU A 149 5.98 0.39 -5.48
N MET A 150 6.89 -0.52 -5.76
CA MET A 150 7.85 -0.35 -6.86
C MET A 150 8.25 -1.70 -7.43
N GLY A 151 8.54 -1.72 -8.71
CA GLY A 151 9.03 -2.92 -9.36
C GLY A 151 8.92 -2.87 -10.87
N ASN A 152 8.67 -4.03 -11.45
CA ASN A 152 8.62 -4.23 -12.89
C ASN A 152 7.45 -5.13 -13.22
N LEU A 153 6.79 -4.82 -14.34
CA LEU A 153 5.76 -5.64 -14.94
C LEU A 153 6.22 -5.97 -16.37
N ALA A 154 6.07 -7.22 -16.78
CA ALA A 154 6.38 -7.63 -18.13
C ALA A 154 5.41 -8.70 -18.63
N ASP A 155 5.05 -8.56 -19.90
CA ASP A 155 4.30 -9.53 -20.68
C ASP A 155 5.13 -9.96 -21.92
N ASP A 156 4.52 -10.64 -22.87
CA ASP A 156 5.21 -11.14 -24.07
C ASP A 156 5.64 -10.02 -25.05
N THR A 157 5.16 -8.79 -24.85
CA THR A 157 5.30 -7.65 -25.76
C THR A 157 6.06 -6.47 -25.17
N GLN A 158 5.98 -6.24 -23.87
CA GLN A 158 6.53 -5.06 -23.20
C GLN A 158 7.05 -5.37 -21.79
N SER A 159 7.95 -4.52 -21.32
CA SER A 159 8.43 -4.51 -19.94
C SER A 159 8.49 -3.07 -19.47
N VAL A 160 7.87 -2.80 -18.33
CA VAL A 160 7.84 -1.48 -17.68
C VAL A 160 8.44 -1.58 -16.29
N GLU A 161 9.07 -0.50 -15.87
CA GLU A 161 9.37 -0.22 -14.47
C GLU A 161 8.31 0.75 -13.93
N TYR A 162 7.86 0.54 -12.70
CA TYR A 162 6.78 1.34 -12.10
C TYR A 162 7.07 1.71 -10.65
N ARG A 163 6.39 2.76 -10.20
CA ARG A 163 6.25 3.14 -8.79
C ARG A 163 4.83 3.64 -8.52
N ASP A 164 4.23 3.16 -7.45
CA ASP A 164 2.92 3.63 -6.97
C ASP A 164 3.05 4.33 -5.62
N ARG A 165 2.27 5.40 -5.44
CA ARG A 165 1.85 5.89 -4.11
C ARG A 165 0.36 5.60 -3.94
N VAL A 166 0.03 4.75 -2.99
CA VAL A 166 -1.33 4.26 -2.73
C VAL A 166 -1.79 4.80 -1.38
N VAL A 167 -2.96 5.46 -1.31
CA VAL A 167 -3.49 6.03 -0.07
C VAL A 167 -4.97 5.70 0.09
N HIS A 168 -5.35 5.15 1.25
CA HIS A 168 -6.73 4.86 1.61
C HIS A 168 -7.33 6.04 2.35
N VAL A 169 -8.42 6.60 1.81
CA VAL A 169 -9.06 7.81 2.31
C VAL A 169 -10.52 7.52 2.63
N GLY A 170 -10.89 7.67 3.90
CA GLY A 170 -12.30 7.68 4.31
C GLY A 170 -12.92 9.06 4.09
N THR A 171 -14.02 9.15 3.35
CA THR A 171 -14.89 10.33 3.27
C THR A 171 -16.20 10.09 4.04
N ALA A 172 -17.16 11.01 3.97
CA ALA A 172 -18.42 10.90 4.71
C ALA A 172 -19.28 9.72 4.23
N GLY A 173 -19.07 8.54 4.81
CA GLY A 173 -19.88 7.34 4.60
C GLY A 173 -19.30 6.31 3.62
N GLN A 174 -18.13 6.56 3.04
CA GLN A 174 -17.45 5.63 2.12
C GLN A 174 -15.93 5.81 2.13
N SER A 175 -15.22 4.91 1.46
CA SER A 175 -13.77 4.92 1.36
C SER A 175 -13.34 4.96 -0.11
N TYR A 176 -12.18 5.55 -0.34
CA TYR A 176 -11.56 5.66 -1.66
C TYR A 176 -10.11 5.22 -1.59
N LEU A 177 -9.61 4.74 -2.71
CA LEU A 177 -8.20 4.59 -2.97
C LEU A 177 -7.75 5.71 -3.92
N ILE A 178 -6.76 6.47 -3.50
CA ILE A 178 -6.00 7.37 -4.37
C ILE A 178 -4.72 6.63 -4.73
N VAL A 179 -4.47 6.42 -6.02
CA VAL A 179 -3.23 5.85 -6.51
C VAL A 179 -2.58 6.80 -7.48
N VAL A 180 -1.31 7.14 -7.23
CA VAL A 180 -0.44 7.76 -8.23
C VAL A 180 0.43 6.65 -8.78
N HIS A 181 0.14 6.19 -10.00
CA HIS A 181 0.89 5.18 -10.71
C HIS A 181 1.83 5.88 -11.69
N ALA A 182 3.14 5.79 -11.48
CA ALA A 182 4.15 6.28 -12.42
C ALA A 182 4.84 5.09 -13.09
N GLU A 183 5.01 5.13 -14.40
CA GLU A 183 5.65 4.06 -15.15
C GLU A 183 6.50 4.58 -16.32
N ALA A 184 7.37 3.72 -16.81
CA ALA A 184 8.17 3.93 -18.01
C ALA A 184 8.63 2.58 -18.59
N PRO A 185 9.05 2.54 -19.87
CA PRO A 185 9.79 1.40 -20.41
C PRO A 185 10.98 1.04 -19.51
N ALA A 186 11.23 -0.26 -19.30
CA ALA A 186 12.28 -0.68 -18.36
C ALA A 186 13.68 -0.17 -18.76
N GLY A 187 14.38 0.43 -17.79
CA GLY A 187 15.72 0.98 -17.97
C GLY A 187 15.74 2.42 -18.51
N THR A 188 14.62 3.13 -18.43
CA THR A 188 14.52 4.52 -18.90
C THR A 188 15.36 5.44 -18.01
N PRO A 189 16.37 6.13 -18.55
CA PRO A 189 17.22 7.00 -17.75
C PRO A 189 16.42 8.10 -17.06
N GLY A 190 16.57 8.23 -15.73
CA GLY A 190 15.93 9.28 -14.95
C GLY A 190 14.53 8.95 -14.44
N PHE A 191 13.97 7.78 -14.77
CA PHE A 191 12.65 7.37 -14.28
C PHE A 191 12.55 7.43 -12.75
N GLU A 192 13.49 6.82 -12.02
CA GLU A 192 13.49 6.83 -10.55
C GLU A 192 13.39 8.24 -9.94
N GLN A 193 14.06 9.23 -10.53
CA GLN A 193 13.99 10.61 -10.07
C GLN A 193 12.61 11.23 -10.35
N ALA A 194 12.07 11.01 -11.55
CA ALA A 194 10.76 11.50 -11.93
C ALA A 194 9.65 10.85 -11.09
N ALA A 195 9.68 9.52 -10.98
CA ALA A 195 8.76 8.71 -10.18
C ALA A 195 8.77 9.15 -8.72
N THR A 196 9.95 9.35 -8.11
CA THR A 196 10.05 9.85 -6.72
C THR A 196 9.34 11.20 -6.52
N LEU A 197 9.39 12.10 -7.50
CA LEU A 197 8.68 13.38 -7.43
C LEU A 197 7.18 13.20 -7.60
N LEU A 198 6.77 12.43 -8.61
CA LEU A 198 5.37 12.16 -8.94
C LEU A 198 4.63 11.47 -7.79
N THR A 199 5.27 10.49 -7.16
CA THR A 199 4.72 9.66 -6.09
C THR A 199 5.08 10.16 -4.68
N GLY A 200 5.58 11.39 -4.57
CA GLY A 200 5.88 12.02 -3.29
C GLY A 200 4.62 12.33 -2.48
N ASP A 201 4.80 12.95 -1.31
CA ASP A 201 3.66 13.41 -0.52
C ASP A 201 2.82 14.44 -1.28
N PHE A 202 1.49 14.28 -1.24
CA PHE A 202 0.54 15.11 -1.97
C PHE A 202 -0.58 15.64 -1.08
N GLU A 203 -1.26 16.69 -1.54
CA GLU A 203 -2.42 17.24 -0.83
C GLU A 203 -3.65 16.35 -1.03
N ILE A 204 -4.41 16.08 0.03
CA ILE A 204 -5.72 15.43 -0.05
C ILE A 204 -6.79 16.44 0.35
N GLY A 205 -7.61 16.82 -0.62
CA GLY A 205 -8.82 17.60 -0.42
C GLY A 205 -10.02 16.68 -0.18
N LEU A 206 -10.90 17.07 0.74
CA LEU A 206 -12.14 16.36 1.05
C LEU A 206 -13.35 17.14 0.51
N PRO A 207 -14.43 16.44 0.11
CA PRO A 207 -15.65 17.06 -0.38
C PRO A 207 -16.40 17.89 0.67
#